data_AF-A0A1I0E8B8-F1
#
_entry.id   AF-A0A1I0E8B8-F1
#
_cell.length_a   1.000
_cell.length_b   1.000
_cell.length_c   1.000
_cell.angle_alpha   90.00
_cell.angle_beta   90.00
_cell.angle_gamma   90.00
#
_symmetry.space_group_name_H-M   'P 1'
#
loop_
_entity.id
_entity.type
_entity.pdbx_description
1 polymer ?
#
loop_
_entity_poly.entity_id
_entity_poly.type
_entity_poly.pdbx_seq_one_letter_code
_entity_poly.pdbx_strand_id
1 'polypeptide(L)'
;MFESCFKYFLFASNFEKADEMHFKEIFKGYIALQVYHQCGSVTNTIRMLGYPTRRALYTWIENEGVQKPPRKALDNTNTAAHPRNPPIEVKMDAFHRCFELGESIKCVSEEIGYSRASIYAWRKKYLQGGMVALRNDKNIKPGALTEGILDPPNAEMQQLLARMDGMQMEIDILKETINVLKKDPGINTESGTQDHGRRRACSSG
;
A
#
# COMPACT_ATOMS: atom_id res chain seq x y z
N MET A 1 26.44 51.32 -9.25
CA MET A 1 26.10 50.29 -10.27
C MET A 1 27.00 49.06 -10.19
N PHE A 2 28.31 49.19 -9.97
CA PHE A 2 29.23 48.04 -9.86
C PHE A 2 29.09 47.20 -8.57
N GLU A 3 28.81 47.82 -7.43
CA GLU A 3 28.61 47.14 -6.12
C GLU A 3 27.44 46.12 -6.11
N SER A 4 26.33 46.45 -6.78
CA SER A 4 25.19 45.52 -6.92
C SER A 4 25.52 44.32 -7.81
N CYS A 5 26.34 44.50 -8.85
CA CYS A 5 26.74 43.40 -9.75
C CYS A 5 27.70 42.43 -9.05
N PHE A 6 28.57 42.92 -8.17
CA PHE A 6 29.52 42.08 -7.44
C PHE A 6 28.84 41.22 -6.35
N LYS A 7 27.84 41.78 -5.65
CA LYS A 7 26.99 40.99 -4.73
C LYS A 7 26.18 39.91 -5.45
N TYR A 8 25.73 40.19 -6.68
CA TYR A 8 25.02 39.22 -7.52
C TYR A 8 25.92 38.05 -7.96
N PHE A 9 27.18 38.35 -8.30
CA PHE A 9 28.16 37.34 -8.72
C PHE A 9 28.56 36.39 -7.58
N LEU A 10 28.80 36.92 -6.37
CA LEU A 10 29.11 36.12 -5.18
C LEU A 10 27.90 35.30 -4.67
N PHE A 11 26.67 35.81 -4.80
CA PHE A 11 25.45 35.08 -4.48
C PHE A 11 25.16 33.94 -5.49
N ALA A 12 25.39 34.18 -6.77
CA ALA A 12 25.21 33.19 -7.84
C ALA A 12 26.23 32.04 -7.79
N SER A 13 27.36 32.23 -7.11
CA SER A 13 28.44 31.23 -7.03
C SER A 13 28.15 30.07 -6.07
N ASN A 14 27.05 30.11 -5.30
CA ASN A 14 26.70 29.11 -4.27
C ASN A 14 25.29 28.50 -4.44
N PHE A 15 24.69 28.58 -5.63
CA PHE A 15 23.28 28.24 -5.82
C PHE A 15 23.08 26.83 -6.40
N GLU A 16 22.24 26.00 -5.76
CA GLU A 16 21.76 24.74 -6.35
C GLU A 16 20.94 25.04 -7.63
N LYS A 17 20.98 24.14 -8.63
CA LYS A 17 20.25 24.30 -9.92
C LYS A 17 18.75 24.56 -9.75
N ALA A 18 18.14 24.04 -8.68
CA ALA A 18 16.73 24.23 -8.37
C ALA A 18 16.40 25.69 -8.00
N ASP A 19 17.30 26.33 -7.26
CA ASP A 19 17.13 27.72 -6.85
C ASP A 19 17.36 28.67 -8.04
N GLU A 20 18.27 28.32 -8.95
CA GLU A 20 18.52 29.08 -10.20
C GLU A 20 17.27 29.11 -11.11
N MET A 21 16.57 27.99 -11.23
CA MET A 21 15.34 27.90 -12.03
C MET A 21 14.21 28.74 -11.42
N HIS A 22 14.05 28.68 -10.09
CA HIS A 22 13.05 29.46 -9.37
C HIS A 22 13.31 30.97 -9.50
N PHE A 23 14.58 31.37 -9.40
CA PHE A 23 14.99 32.75 -9.57
C PHE A 23 14.69 33.28 -10.99
N LYS A 24 14.99 32.49 -12.02
CA LYS A 24 14.66 32.83 -13.42
C LYS A 24 13.16 33.02 -13.63
N GLU A 25 12.32 32.21 -12.99
CA GLU A 25 10.87 32.35 -13.08
C GLU A 25 10.35 33.61 -12.39
N ILE A 26 10.82 33.89 -11.17
CA ILE A 26 10.49 35.12 -10.43
C ILE A 26 10.89 36.36 -11.25
N PHE A 27 12.10 36.36 -11.80
CA PHE A 27 12.61 37.48 -12.59
C PHE A 27 11.80 37.70 -13.88
N LYS A 28 11.43 36.61 -14.58
CA LYS A 28 10.53 36.68 -15.75
C LYS A 28 9.16 37.26 -15.39
N GLY A 29 8.60 36.87 -14.24
CA GLY A 29 7.35 37.40 -13.72
C GLY A 29 7.43 38.91 -13.46
N TYR A 30 8.50 39.36 -12.79
CA TYR A 30 8.73 40.77 -12.51
C TYR A 30 8.80 41.62 -13.80
N ILE A 31 9.61 41.21 -14.78
CA ILE A 31 9.74 41.92 -16.06
C ILE A 31 8.41 41.96 -16.82
N ALA A 32 7.67 40.84 -16.84
CA ALA A 32 6.37 40.79 -17.51
C ALA A 32 5.34 41.75 -16.89
N LEU A 33 5.31 41.86 -15.56
CA LEU A 33 4.45 42.81 -14.85
C LEU A 33 4.84 44.26 -15.15
N GLN A 34 6.13 44.59 -15.17
CA GLN A 34 6.60 45.95 -15.52
C GLN A 34 6.15 46.36 -16.93
N VAL A 35 6.32 45.48 -17.92
CA VAL A 35 5.86 45.74 -19.29
C VAL A 35 4.34 45.81 -19.34
N TYR A 36 3.61 44.98 -18.61
CA TYR A 36 2.15 45.07 -18.51
C TYR A 36 1.68 46.43 -17.99
N HIS A 37 2.27 46.96 -16.91
CA HIS A 37 1.91 48.27 -16.37
C HIS A 37 2.21 49.43 -17.33
N GLN A 38 3.26 49.30 -18.15
CA GLN A 38 3.58 50.28 -19.19
C GLN A 38 2.62 50.22 -20.38
N CYS A 39 2.21 49.01 -20.79
CA CYS A 39 1.40 48.79 -21.99
C CYS A 39 -0.11 48.85 -21.73
N GLY A 40 -0.56 48.61 -20.50
CA GLY A 40 -1.95 48.43 -20.12
C GLY A 40 -2.67 47.25 -20.79
N SER A 41 -1.95 46.33 -21.44
CA SER A 41 -2.53 45.28 -22.28
C SER A 41 -1.73 43.98 -22.24
N VAL A 42 -2.39 42.92 -21.75
CA VAL A 42 -1.88 41.55 -21.70
C VAL A 42 -1.40 41.07 -23.07
N THR A 43 -2.14 41.35 -24.14
CA THR A 43 -1.79 40.90 -25.49
C THR A 43 -0.53 41.60 -26.00
N ASN A 44 -0.37 42.91 -25.74
CA ASN A 44 0.82 43.64 -26.14
C ASN A 44 2.05 43.21 -25.34
N THR A 45 1.91 42.97 -24.04
CA THR A 45 2.98 42.44 -23.19
C THR A 45 3.54 41.13 -23.73
N ILE A 46 2.66 40.17 -24.06
CA ILE A 46 3.07 38.86 -24.59
C ILE A 46 3.74 39.00 -25.96
N ARG A 47 3.20 39.87 -26.83
CA ARG A 47 3.77 40.12 -28.16
C ARG A 47 5.15 40.76 -28.09
N MET A 48 5.37 41.68 -27.14
CA MET A 48 6.65 42.37 -26.93
C MET A 48 7.73 41.45 -26.37
N LEU A 49 7.37 40.62 -25.40
CA LEU A 49 8.32 39.78 -24.67
C LEU A 49 8.51 38.38 -25.28
N GLY A 50 7.55 37.87 -26.05
CA GLY A 50 7.55 36.50 -26.58
C GLY A 50 7.25 35.42 -25.51
N TYR A 51 7.03 35.85 -24.27
CA TYR A 51 6.59 35.10 -23.10
C TYR A 51 5.84 36.10 -22.19
N PRO A 52 5.20 35.71 -21.09
CA PRO A 52 4.73 34.37 -20.73
C PRO A 52 3.49 33.96 -21.54
N THR A 53 2.89 32.82 -21.21
CA THR A 53 1.53 32.50 -21.72
C THR A 53 0.50 33.47 -21.11
N ARG A 54 -0.62 33.67 -21.81
CA ARG A 54 -1.73 34.52 -21.32
C ARG A 54 -2.19 34.12 -19.92
N ARG A 55 -2.31 32.82 -19.64
CA ARG A 55 -2.71 32.31 -18.32
C ARG A 55 -1.71 32.68 -17.23
N ALA A 56 -0.42 32.50 -17.50
CA ALA A 56 0.63 32.85 -16.54
C ALA A 56 0.65 34.36 -16.24
N LEU A 57 0.46 35.22 -17.25
CA LEU A 57 0.40 36.67 -17.03
C LEU A 57 -0.79 37.05 -16.15
N TYR A 58 -1.99 36.51 -16.40
CA TYR A 58 -3.14 36.74 -15.52
C TYR A 58 -2.87 36.28 -14.09
N THR A 59 -2.29 35.09 -13.92
CA THR A 59 -1.91 34.59 -12.59
C THR A 59 -0.93 35.54 -11.90
N TRP A 60 0.06 36.08 -12.61
CA TRP A 60 1.01 37.03 -12.01
C TRP A 60 0.36 38.36 -11.64
N ILE A 61 -0.55 38.88 -12.47
CA ILE A 61 -1.31 40.10 -12.17
C ILE A 61 -2.19 39.90 -10.93
N GLU A 62 -2.90 38.77 -10.85
CA GLU A 62 -3.76 38.44 -9.70
C GLU A 62 -2.97 38.25 -8.41
N ASN A 63 -1.75 37.72 -8.50
CA ASN A 63 -0.87 37.51 -7.35
C ASN A 63 0.08 38.71 -7.10
N GLU A 64 -0.04 39.80 -7.84
CA GLU A 64 0.82 40.96 -7.68
C GLU A 64 0.59 41.61 -6.30
N GLY A 65 1.65 41.74 -5.51
CA GLY A 65 1.56 42.25 -4.14
C GLY A 65 1.01 41.23 -3.12
N VAL A 66 0.58 40.05 -3.55
CA VAL A 66 0.16 38.97 -2.65
C VAL A 66 1.39 38.22 -2.16
N GLN A 67 1.76 38.43 -0.89
CA GLN A 67 2.74 37.56 -0.23
C GLN A 67 2.12 36.17 -0.05
N LYS A 68 2.56 35.21 -0.86
CA LYS A 68 2.16 33.81 -0.66
C LYS A 68 2.71 33.37 0.70
N PRO A 69 1.86 32.83 1.61
CA PRO A 69 2.37 32.31 2.85
C PRO A 69 3.39 31.21 2.51
N PRO A 70 4.52 31.16 3.23
CA PRO A 70 5.47 30.07 3.06
C PRO A 70 4.68 28.75 3.19
N ARG A 71 4.95 27.79 2.30
CA ARG A 71 4.40 26.45 2.48
C ARG A 71 4.76 25.99 3.88
N LYS A 72 3.78 25.48 4.64
CA LYS A 72 4.05 24.88 5.94
C LYS A 72 5.17 23.86 5.75
N ALA A 73 6.27 24.04 6.48
CA ALA A 73 7.33 23.06 6.50
C ALA A 73 6.70 21.71 6.87
N LEU A 74 7.03 20.67 6.11
CA LEU A 74 6.62 19.33 6.46
C LEU A 74 7.25 19.03 7.82
N ASP A 75 6.45 18.85 8.86
CA ASP A 75 6.96 18.43 10.16
C ASP A 75 7.54 17.01 10.00
N ASN A 76 8.85 16.97 9.83
CA ASN A 76 9.65 15.78 9.64
C ASN A 76 10.47 15.50 10.91
N THR A 77 9.90 15.83 12.08
CA THR A 77 10.48 15.53 13.39
C THR A 77 10.85 14.05 13.46
N ASN A 78 12.16 13.79 13.51
CA ASN A 78 12.71 12.46 13.75
C ASN A 78 13.36 12.48 15.13
N THR A 79 12.51 12.41 16.15
CA THR A 79 12.91 12.49 17.55
C THR A 79 12.79 11.09 18.17
N ALA A 80 13.54 10.80 19.24
CA ALA A 80 13.39 9.53 19.97
C ALA A 80 11.93 9.26 20.42
N ALA A 81 11.18 10.32 20.77
CA ALA A 81 9.77 10.24 21.14
C ALA A 81 8.81 10.14 19.94
N HIS A 82 9.23 10.57 18.75
CA HIS A 82 8.42 10.51 17.53
C HIS A 82 9.32 10.12 16.35
N PRO A 83 9.73 8.85 16.26
CA PRO A 83 10.63 8.39 15.22
C PRO A 83 9.90 8.39 13.88
N ARG A 84 10.59 8.75 12.80
CA ARG A 84 10.00 8.73 11.44
C ARG A 84 9.36 7.39 11.07
N ASN A 85 9.87 6.30 11.64
CA ASN A 85 9.28 4.98 11.55
C ASN A 85 8.89 4.51 12.96
N PRO A 86 7.59 4.54 13.33
CA PRO A 86 7.15 4.07 14.63
C PRO A 86 7.43 2.58 14.81
N PRO A 87 7.54 2.14 16.07
CA PRO A 87 7.62 0.73 16.41
C PRO A 87 6.33 0.01 15.97
N ILE A 88 6.38 -1.31 15.84
CA ILE A 88 5.30 -2.10 15.22
C ILE A 88 4.01 -2.01 16.04
N GLU A 89 4.15 -1.93 17.35
CA GLU A 89 3.08 -1.85 18.34
C GLU A 89 2.18 -0.64 18.09
N VAL A 90 2.77 0.53 17.81
CA VAL A 90 2.03 1.76 17.48
C VAL A 90 1.22 1.60 16.19
N LYS A 91 1.76 0.87 15.21
CA LYS A 91 1.05 0.64 13.94
C LYS A 91 -0.12 -0.32 14.14
N MET A 92 0.05 -1.35 14.97
CA MET A 92 -1.01 -2.31 15.27
C MET A 92 -2.12 -1.69 16.11
N ASP A 93 -1.77 -0.90 17.12
CA ASP A 93 -2.75 -0.15 17.92
C ASP A 93 -3.60 0.77 17.02
N ALA A 94 -2.94 1.50 16.12
CA ALA A 94 -3.64 2.34 15.16
C ALA A 94 -4.61 1.53 14.26
N PHE A 95 -4.27 0.30 13.88
CA PHE A 95 -5.17 -0.54 13.09
C PHE A 95 -6.36 -1.03 13.90
N HIS A 96 -6.11 -1.55 15.10
CA HIS A 96 -7.16 -2.04 16.00
C HIS A 96 -8.17 -0.92 16.27
N ARG A 97 -7.70 0.28 16.62
CA ARG A 97 -8.56 1.44 16.86
C ARG A 97 -9.33 1.87 15.61
N CYS A 98 -8.66 2.02 14.47
CA CYS A 98 -9.31 2.54 13.25
C CYS A 98 -10.24 1.54 12.56
N PHE A 99 -9.90 0.25 12.55
CA PHE A 99 -10.54 -0.75 11.69
C PHE A 99 -11.30 -1.83 12.46
N GLU A 100 -11.02 -2.03 13.75
CA GLU A 100 -11.74 -2.99 14.59
C GLU A 100 -12.70 -2.27 15.54
N LEU A 101 -12.26 -1.19 16.20
CA LEU A 101 -13.10 -0.36 17.08
C LEU A 101 -13.89 0.73 16.33
N GLY A 102 -13.51 1.03 15.08
CA GLY A 102 -14.19 2.02 14.25
C GLY A 102 -13.93 3.48 14.64
N GLU A 103 -12.85 3.76 15.39
CA GLU A 103 -12.44 5.12 15.70
C GLU A 103 -12.09 5.91 14.43
N SER A 104 -12.31 7.23 14.48
CA SER A 104 -11.97 8.10 13.36
C SER A 104 -10.45 8.11 13.13
N ILE A 105 -10.04 7.76 11.91
CA ILE A 105 -8.63 7.81 11.47
C ILE A 105 -8.02 9.20 11.69
N LYS A 106 -8.83 10.27 11.63
CA LYS A 106 -8.38 11.63 11.93
C LYS A 106 -7.98 11.76 13.42
N CYS A 107 -8.84 11.32 14.33
CA CYS A 107 -8.59 11.39 15.76
C CYS A 107 -7.36 10.56 16.14
N VAL A 108 -7.29 9.32 15.66
CA VAL A 108 -6.12 8.45 15.89
C VAL A 108 -4.85 9.10 15.35
N SER A 109 -4.89 9.63 14.12
CA SER A 109 -3.76 10.34 13.48
C SER A 109 -3.25 11.53 14.30
N GLU A 110 -4.15 12.34 14.84
CA GLU A 110 -3.81 13.50 15.66
C GLU A 110 -3.22 13.08 17.01
N GLU A 111 -3.71 11.99 17.60
CA GLU A 111 -3.23 11.46 18.89
C GLU A 111 -1.86 10.80 18.79
N ILE A 112 -1.63 9.95 17.79
CA ILE A 112 -0.34 9.27 17.60
C ILE A 112 0.72 10.17 16.94
N GLY A 113 0.32 11.35 16.45
CA GLY A 113 1.18 12.32 15.77
C GLY A 113 1.58 11.95 14.34
N TYR A 114 1.01 10.91 13.74
CA TYR A 114 1.32 10.49 12.37
C TYR A 114 0.19 10.85 11.42
N SER A 115 0.53 11.23 10.19
CA SER A 115 -0.48 11.59 9.20
C SER A 115 -1.45 10.45 8.88
N ARG A 116 -2.71 10.78 8.55
CA ARG A 116 -3.70 9.83 8.01
C ARG A 116 -3.16 9.01 6.84
N ALA A 117 -2.37 9.64 5.98
CA ALA A 117 -1.71 8.97 4.85
C ALA A 117 -0.73 7.88 5.30
N SER A 118 -0.01 8.09 6.40
CA SER A 118 0.88 7.10 7.01
C SER A 118 0.11 5.86 7.46
N ILE A 119 -1.02 6.05 8.16
CA ILE A 119 -1.89 4.95 8.62
C ILE A 119 -2.36 4.09 7.45
N TYR A 120 -2.85 4.73 6.38
CA TYR A 120 -3.26 4.01 5.17
C TYR A 120 -2.09 3.28 4.47
N ALA A 121 -0.92 3.91 4.41
CA ALA A 121 0.27 3.29 3.81
C ALA A 121 0.73 2.06 4.61
N TRP A 122 0.68 2.12 5.94
CA TRP A 122 0.96 0.96 6.79
C TRP A 122 -0.07 -0.13 6.56
N ARG A 123 -1.37 0.19 6.58
CA ARG A 123 -2.43 -0.81 6.34
C ARG A 123 -2.23 -1.51 5.01
N LYS A 124 -1.93 -0.75 3.95
CA LYS A 124 -1.66 -1.32 2.62
C LYS A 124 -0.52 -2.34 2.66
N LYS A 125 0.58 -2.02 3.36
CA LYS A 125 1.71 -2.95 3.54
C LYS A 125 1.33 -4.18 4.36
N TYR A 126 0.57 -3.98 5.43
CA TYR A 126 0.08 -5.08 6.26
C TYR A 126 -0.78 -6.06 5.45
N LEU A 127 -1.68 -5.55 4.61
CA LEU A 127 -2.50 -6.39 3.73
C LEU A 127 -1.66 -7.12 2.67
N GLN A 128 -0.48 -6.62 2.32
CA GLN A 128 0.40 -7.23 1.32
C GLN A 128 1.34 -8.29 1.90
N GLY A 129 1.79 -8.16 3.15
CA GLY A 129 2.81 -9.04 3.71
C GLY A 129 2.79 -9.16 5.23
N GLY A 130 1.64 -8.90 5.86
CA GLY A 130 1.42 -9.05 7.29
C GLY A 130 2.33 -8.17 8.15
N MET A 131 2.61 -8.64 9.37
CA MET A 131 3.42 -7.90 10.34
C MET A 131 4.86 -7.67 9.86
N VAL A 132 5.42 -8.61 9.11
CA VAL A 132 6.80 -8.54 8.61
C VAL A 132 6.96 -7.35 7.64
N ALA A 133 5.98 -7.13 6.75
CA ALA A 133 6.00 -6.03 5.80
C ALA A 133 5.86 -4.62 6.43
N LEU A 134 5.49 -4.53 7.71
CA LEU A 134 5.42 -3.26 8.44
C LEU A 134 6.76 -2.85 9.02
N ARG A 135 7.71 -3.77 9.15
CA ARG A 135 9.09 -3.47 9.52
C ARG A 135 9.76 -2.72 8.38
N ASN A 136 10.78 -1.93 8.71
CA ASN A 136 11.52 -1.15 7.73
C ASN A 136 12.89 -1.82 7.54
N ASP A 137 13.06 -2.52 6.42
CA ASP A 137 14.26 -3.32 6.14
C ASP A 137 15.52 -2.47 5.97
N LYS A 138 15.36 -1.16 5.76
CA LYS A 138 16.46 -0.23 5.48
C LYS A 138 17.34 0.11 6.69
N ASN A 139 16.93 -0.29 7.91
CA ASN A 139 17.73 -0.09 9.13
C ASN A 139 18.32 -1.40 9.69
N ILE A 140 18.18 -2.52 8.97
CA ILE A 140 18.74 -3.81 9.41
C ILE A 140 20.19 -3.85 8.93
N LYS A 141 21.14 -3.74 9.86
CA LYS A 141 22.50 -4.24 9.61
C LYS A 141 22.36 -5.75 9.42
N PRO A 142 22.79 -6.36 8.29
CA PRO A 142 22.74 -7.81 8.15
C PRO A 142 23.56 -8.46 9.26
N GLY A 143 22.89 -8.99 10.28
CA GLY A 143 23.50 -9.83 11.30
C GLY A 143 23.68 -11.23 10.75
N ALA A 144 24.70 -11.95 11.22
CA ALA A 144 24.87 -13.36 10.91
C ALA A 144 23.57 -14.13 11.25
N LEU A 145 23.13 -14.97 10.32
CA LEU A 145 21.98 -15.86 10.53
C LEU A 145 22.33 -16.84 11.64
N THR A 146 21.90 -16.56 12.87
CA THR A 146 21.71 -17.62 13.86
C THR A 146 20.45 -18.36 13.46
N GLU A 147 20.58 -19.65 13.11
CA GLU A 147 19.44 -20.55 13.01
C GLU A 147 18.54 -20.31 14.21
N GLY A 148 17.31 -19.86 13.94
CA GLY A 148 16.33 -19.65 14.98
C GLY A 148 16.06 -20.98 15.65
N ILE A 149 16.34 -21.07 16.94
CA ILE A 149 15.66 -22.04 17.79
C ILE A 149 14.18 -21.72 17.60
N LEU A 150 13.45 -22.61 16.94
CA LEU A 150 12.00 -22.54 16.88
C LEU A 150 11.54 -22.61 18.33
N ASP A 151 10.97 -21.52 18.85
CA ASP A 151 10.28 -21.56 20.13
C ASP A 151 9.25 -22.71 20.05
N PRO A 152 9.18 -23.57 21.07
CA PRO A 152 8.24 -24.69 21.05
C PRO A 152 6.82 -24.16 20.79
N PRO A 153 6.03 -24.84 19.94
CA PRO A 153 4.72 -24.35 19.55
C PRO A 153 3.90 -24.04 20.80
N ASN A 154 3.37 -22.81 20.88
CA ASN A 154 2.55 -22.38 21.99
C ASN A 154 1.26 -23.23 22.07
N ALA A 155 0.57 -23.18 23.21
CA ALA A 155 -0.61 -24.03 23.46
C ALA A 155 -1.70 -23.88 22.36
N GLU A 156 -1.90 -22.67 21.85
CA GLU A 156 -2.88 -22.39 20.79
C GLU A 156 -2.48 -23.05 19.45
N MET A 157 -1.19 -22.99 19.10
CA MET A 157 -0.65 -23.63 17.90
C MET A 157 -0.74 -25.16 18.00
N GLN A 158 -0.47 -25.73 19.17
CA GLN A 158 -0.64 -27.17 19.39
C GLN A 158 -2.11 -27.60 19.26
N GLN A 159 -3.03 -26.81 19.81
CA GLN A 159 -4.46 -27.08 19.70
C GLN A 159 -4.94 -27.00 18.24
N LEU A 160 -4.43 -26.04 17.47
CA LEU A 160 -4.74 -25.91 16.06
C LEU A 160 -4.20 -27.09 15.24
N LEU A 161 -2.97 -27.51 15.49
CA LEU A 161 -2.36 -28.68 14.85
C LEU A 161 -3.16 -29.95 15.15
N ALA A 162 -3.51 -30.18 16.42
CA ALA A 162 -4.33 -31.33 16.82
C ALA A 162 -5.71 -31.32 16.13
N ARG A 163 -6.31 -30.13 15.93
CA ARG A 163 -7.56 -30.00 15.19
C ARG A 163 -7.40 -30.32 13.71
N MET A 164 -6.30 -29.88 13.08
CA MET A 164 -6.00 -30.21 11.69
C MET A 164 -5.78 -31.71 11.50
N ASP A 165 -5.05 -32.36 12.42
CA ASP A 165 -4.81 -33.79 12.39
C ASP A 165 -6.11 -34.59 12.52
N GLY A 166 -7.01 -34.17 13.44
CA GLY A 166 -8.34 -34.76 13.57
C GLY A 166 -9.17 -34.64 12.30
N MET A 167 -9.19 -33.47 11.68
CA MET A 167 -9.88 -33.26 10.40
C MET A 167 -9.28 -34.11 9.27
N GLN A 168 -7.95 -34.27 9.23
CA GLN A 168 -7.29 -35.11 8.24
C GLN A 168 -7.65 -36.59 8.42
N MET A 169 -7.72 -37.06 9.67
CA MET A 169 -8.17 -38.41 9.99
C MET A 169 -9.62 -38.67 9.56
N GLU A 170 -10.53 -37.72 9.80
CA GLU A 170 -11.91 -37.80 9.30
C GLU A 170 -11.95 -37.93 7.77
N ILE A 171 -11.16 -37.11 7.06
CA ILE A 171 -11.05 -37.18 5.61
C ILE A 171 -10.55 -38.57 5.16
N ASP A 172 -9.54 -39.11 5.83
CA ASP A 172 -8.92 -40.39 5.46
C ASP A 172 -9.88 -41.57 5.71
N ILE A 173 -10.63 -41.56 6.82
CA ILE A 173 -11.68 -42.55 7.10
C ILE A 173 -12.76 -42.50 6.02
N LEU A 174 -13.23 -41.30 5.66
CA LEU A 174 -14.27 -41.13 4.64
C LEU A 174 -13.78 -41.61 3.27
N LYS A 175 -12.53 -41.31 2.90
CA LYS A 175 -11.90 -41.79 1.67
C LYS A 175 -11.81 -43.31 1.65
N GLU A 176 -11.36 -43.94 2.74
CA GLU A 176 -11.25 -45.39 2.80
C GLU A 176 -12.63 -46.07 2.77
N THR A 177 -13.62 -45.49 3.45
CA THR A 177 -15.01 -45.98 3.39
C THR A 177 -15.54 -45.97 1.95
N ILE A 178 -15.30 -44.89 1.20
CA ILE A 178 -15.64 -44.80 -0.23
C ILE A 178 -14.86 -45.83 -1.05
N ASN A 179 -13.58 -46.06 -0.75
CA ASN A 179 -12.74 -47.04 -1.44
C ASN A 179 -13.25 -48.47 -1.27
N VAL A 180 -13.65 -48.85 -0.05
CA VAL A 180 -14.26 -50.14 0.26
C VAL A 180 -15.59 -50.29 -0.48
N LEU A 181 -16.48 -49.29 -0.40
CA LEU A 181 -17.78 -49.32 -1.09
C LEU A 181 -17.64 -49.41 -2.62
N LYS A 182 -16.59 -48.82 -3.20
CA LYS A 182 -16.29 -48.92 -4.64
C LYS A 182 -15.71 -50.27 -5.05
N LYS A 183 -15.12 -51.03 -4.11
CA LYS A 183 -14.47 -52.32 -4.37
C LYS A 183 -15.38 -53.52 -4.16
N ASP A 184 -16.62 -53.32 -3.72
CA ASP A 184 -17.61 -54.37 -3.51
C ASP A 184 -18.56 -54.44 -4.72
N PRO A 185 -18.28 -55.25 -5.76
CA PRO A 185 -19.30 -55.59 -6.74
C PRO A 185 -20.32 -56.49 -6.04
N GLY A 186 -21.42 -55.89 -5.58
CA GLY A 186 -22.50 -56.61 -4.94
C GLY A 186 -22.93 -57.84 -5.74
N ILE A 187 -23.02 -58.96 -5.02
CA ILE A 187 -23.84 -60.15 -5.30
C ILE A 187 -24.98 -59.80 -6.25
N ASN A 188 -24.96 -60.37 -7.47
CA ASN A 188 -26.13 -60.47 -8.34
C ASN A 188 -26.08 -61.78 -9.14
N THR A 189 -27.07 -62.64 -8.83
CA THR A 189 -27.71 -63.67 -9.66
C THR A 189 -26.91 -64.91 -10.08
N GLU A 190 -27.08 -66.00 -9.33
CA GLU A 190 -26.95 -67.36 -9.85
C GLU A 190 -28.35 -67.87 -10.24
N SER A 191 -28.73 -67.66 -11.49
CA SER A 191 -29.83 -68.41 -12.12
C SER A 191 -29.32 -69.83 -12.43
N GLY A 192 -29.44 -70.72 -11.44
CA GLY A 192 -29.18 -72.14 -11.61
C GLY A 192 -30.21 -72.78 -12.53
N THR A 193 -29.95 -72.78 -13.84
CA THR A 193 -30.60 -73.69 -14.79
C THR A 193 -29.88 -75.02 -14.72
N GLN A 194 -30.46 -76.00 -14.01
CA GLN A 194 -30.15 -77.42 -14.22
C GLN A 194 -31.28 -78.05 -15.03
N ASP A 195 -30.92 -78.33 -16.27
CA ASP A 195 -31.60 -79.24 -17.19
C ASP A 195 -31.63 -80.67 -16.60
N HIS A 196 -32.82 -81.28 -16.57
CA HIS A 196 -33.00 -82.72 -16.69
C HIS A 196 -34.31 -82.99 -17.45
N GLY A 197 -34.17 -83.47 -18.68
CA GLY A 197 -35.28 -83.82 -19.54
C GLY A 197 -36.12 -85.01 -19.05
N ARG A 198 -37.34 -85.12 -19.61
CA ARG A 198 -37.78 -86.19 -20.55
C ARG A 198 -39.28 -86.46 -20.45
N ARG A 199 -39.90 -86.61 -21.64
CA ARG A 199 -41.21 -87.24 -22.01
C ARG A 199 -42.44 -86.32 -21.90
N ARG A 200 -43.09 -85.93 -23.01
CA ARG A 200 -44.14 -86.68 -23.80
C ARG A 200 -45.17 -87.35 -22.88
N ALA A 201 -46.49 -87.15 -22.99
CA ALA A 201 -47.39 -86.96 -24.14
C ALA A 201 -48.61 -86.10 -23.70
N CYS A 202 -49.17 -85.22 -24.54
CA CYS A 202 -50.35 -85.45 -25.40
C CYS A 202 -51.51 -86.27 -24.79
N SER A 203 -52.70 -85.66 -24.91
CA SER A 203 -54.06 -86.23 -24.90
C SER A 203 -54.71 -86.44 -23.52
N SER A 204 -56.00 -86.19 -23.31
CA SER A 204 -57.11 -85.63 -24.11
C SER A 204 -58.33 -85.63 -23.18
N GLY A 205 -59.36 -84.84 -23.48
CA GLY A 205 -60.73 -85.09 -23.05
C GLY A 205 -61.26 -84.12 -22.01
#